data_AF-A0A9D8QPS1-F1
#
_entry.id   AF-A0A9D8QPS1-F1
#
_cell.length_a   1.000
_cell.length_b   1.000
_cell.length_c   1.000
_cell.angle_alpha   90.00
_cell.angle_beta   90.00
_cell.angle_gamma   90.00
#
_symmetry.space_group_name_H-M   'P 1'
#
loop_
_entity.id
_entity.type
_entity.pdbx_description
1 polymer ?
#
loop_
_entity_poly.entity_id
_entity_poly.type
_entity_poly.pdbx_seq_one_letter_code
_entity_poly.pdbx_strand_id
1 'polypeptide(L)'
;MKRLSTAALLLAIAFAAQAATIQVEVQNPSKFQRDCVPVVIDLSAYGLVNAAIVSEKASARILPSQLDDLDQDGRPDELCFLTALAPRESKSFQVEFNGTQQPETPESEVYVEMLLSNKKVKEENKHDIYISSLTVERGVNPYNQLHHHGAAFENELVAYRIYFDHRQTVDIYGKYHKGLELRQTQFYPDEAQKQAGFGDDILWVGNTFGLGTLRGYDGQQPTMLHDVMHRSQRIVARGPVRTIVEISDEGWLPNAPAVKNPLTNDGKQPIQTEGRLDLTTRYTLYAHRRDCQVDVFISDVSAAPRFSTGIINVKNSVEYSNHHGLRGCWGTDWPVSEKDSVGHKRETVGLGICLPQQSVVSEWPADSDNYGFEISMRGAHLCYHITFGSDNEDFGYHSADDWFEYLRQWKREIDTPARMTIH
;
A
#
# COMPACT_ATOMS: atom_id res chain seq x y z
N MET A 1 -20.66 65.61 5.34
CA MET A 1 -20.26 64.64 4.30
C MET A 1 -20.36 63.25 4.88
N LYS A 2 -21.09 62.38 4.19
CA LYS A 2 -21.36 60.99 4.55
C LYS A 2 -20.05 60.20 4.64
N ARG A 3 -19.88 59.39 5.70
CA ARG A 3 -19.12 58.15 5.62
C ARG A 3 -20.03 57.04 6.12
N LEU A 4 -20.67 56.37 5.17
CA LEU A 4 -21.15 55.01 5.36
C LEU A 4 -19.90 54.14 5.50
N SER A 5 -19.81 53.38 6.57
CA SER A 5 -18.91 52.22 6.66
C SER A 5 -19.81 51.00 6.83
N THR A 6 -19.93 50.27 5.74
CA THR A 6 -20.63 48.99 5.57
C THR A 6 -20.08 47.96 6.55
N ALA A 7 -20.94 47.44 7.43
CA ALA A 7 -20.68 46.21 8.16
C ALA A 7 -20.88 45.03 7.19
N ALA A 8 -19.80 44.34 6.83
CA ALA A 8 -19.87 43.09 6.10
C ALA A 8 -20.30 41.98 7.07
N LEU A 9 -21.55 41.54 6.94
CA LEU A 9 -22.07 40.37 7.64
C LEU A 9 -21.53 39.12 6.93
N LEU A 10 -20.48 38.51 7.48
CA LEU A 10 -20.01 37.18 7.07
C LEU A 10 -21.08 36.17 7.50
N LEU A 11 -21.95 35.80 6.57
CA LEU A 11 -22.91 34.72 6.75
C LEU A 11 -22.14 33.40 6.64
N ALA A 12 -21.71 32.83 7.77
CA ALA A 12 -21.23 31.46 7.81
C ALA A 12 -22.44 30.53 7.58
N ILE A 13 -22.60 30.04 6.36
CA ILE A 13 -23.57 28.99 6.05
C ILE A 13 -22.99 27.70 6.61
N ALA A 14 -23.40 27.33 7.83
CA ALA A 14 -23.19 25.99 8.34
C ALA A 14 -24.13 25.05 7.57
N PHE A 15 -23.59 24.28 6.64
CA PHE A 15 -24.31 23.13 6.09
C PHE A 15 -24.41 22.09 7.22
N ALA A 16 -25.61 21.94 7.79
CA ALA A 16 -25.88 20.88 8.74
C ALA A 16 -25.85 19.53 8.00
N ALA A 17 -25.02 18.61 8.48
CA ALA A 17 -25.01 17.24 7.97
C ALA A 17 -26.35 16.57 8.29
N GLN A 18 -27.04 16.05 7.28
CA GLN A 18 -28.32 15.39 7.46
C GLN A 18 -28.10 13.90 7.78
N ALA A 19 -28.82 13.39 8.77
CA ALA A 19 -28.81 11.97 9.09
C ALA A 19 -29.39 11.17 7.92
N ALA A 20 -28.71 10.10 7.53
CA ALA A 20 -29.14 9.20 6.47
C ALA A 20 -28.87 7.74 6.90
N THR A 21 -29.64 6.82 6.35
CA THR A 21 -29.45 5.39 6.62
C THR A 21 -29.58 4.62 5.32
N ILE A 22 -28.63 3.73 5.08
CA ILE A 22 -28.64 2.80 3.94
C ILE A 22 -28.56 1.35 4.41
N GLN A 23 -29.02 0.44 3.56
CA GLN A 23 -28.82 -0.99 3.75
C GLN A 23 -27.79 -1.50 2.75
N VAL A 24 -26.85 -2.31 3.24
CA VAL A 24 -25.77 -2.88 2.43
C VAL A 24 -25.85 -4.39 2.56
N GLU A 25 -26.03 -5.09 1.44
CA GLU A 25 -25.95 -6.54 1.37
C GLU A 25 -24.60 -6.97 0.79
N VAL A 26 -23.91 -7.88 1.48
CA VAL A 26 -22.63 -8.45 1.04
C VAL A 26 -22.77 -9.96 0.91
N GLN A 27 -22.47 -10.48 -0.27
CA GLN A 27 -22.62 -11.88 -0.62
C GLN A 27 -21.28 -12.51 -0.98
N ASN A 28 -21.02 -13.70 -0.43
CA ASN A 28 -19.95 -14.58 -0.89
C ASN A 28 -20.49 -15.51 -1.97
N PRO A 29 -20.17 -15.29 -3.27
CA PRO A 29 -20.64 -16.18 -4.33
C PRO A 29 -19.90 -17.52 -4.35
N SER A 30 -18.84 -17.68 -3.57
CA SER A 30 -17.94 -18.83 -3.63
C SER A 30 -18.33 -19.93 -2.65
N LYS A 31 -17.78 -21.13 -2.88
CA LYS A 31 -17.97 -22.31 -2.01
C LYS A 31 -16.92 -22.42 -0.89
N PHE A 32 -16.01 -21.46 -0.81
CA PHE A 32 -14.98 -21.38 0.22
C PHE A 32 -15.30 -20.25 1.20
N GLN A 33 -14.75 -20.37 2.40
CA GLN A 33 -14.83 -19.39 3.48
C GLN A 33 -14.07 -18.11 3.08
N ARG A 34 -14.58 -16.93 3.46
CA ARG A 34 -13.87 -15.66 3.34
C ARG A 34 -13.72 -15.06 4.73
N ASP A 35 -12.51 -15.07 5.27
CA ASP A 35 -12.29 -14.65 6.66
C ASP A 35 -12.27 -13.13 6.82
N CYS A 36 -11.87 -12.40 5.78
CA CYS A 36 -11.88 -10.94 5.78
C CYS A 36 -12.23 -10.38 4.39
N VAL A 37 -13.43 -9.81 4.27
CA VAL A 37 -13.93 -9.09 3.10
C VAL A 37 -13.98 -7.59 3.42
N PRO A 38 -13.18 -6.77 2.73
CA PRO A 38 -13.36 -5.32 2.75
C PRO A 38 -14.68 -4.91 2.09
N VAL A 39 -15.42 -4.05 2.76
CA VAL A 39 -16.63 -3.41 2.24
C VAL A 39 -16.38 -1.92 2.21
N VAL A 40 -16.34 -1.35 1.00
CA VAL A 40 -16.01 0.05 0.75
C VAL A 40 -17.21 0.73 0.07
N ILE A 41 -17.68 1.83 0.65
CA ILE A 41 -18.84 2.59 0.20
C ILE A 41 -18.38 3.98 -0.21
N ASP A 42 -18.58 4.30 -1.49
CA ASP A 42 -18.40 5.65 -2.05
C ASP A 42 -19.41 6.62 -1.41
N LEU A 43 -18.89 7.73 -0.87
CA LEU A 43 -19.69 8.72 -0.14
C LEU A 43 -20.19 9.88 -1.01
N SER A 44 -19.80 9.94 -2.29
CA SER A 44 -20.16 11.04 -3.21
C SER A 44 -21.68 11.26 -3.34
N ALA A 45 -22.49 10.22 -3.14
CA ALA A 45 -23.95 10.28 -3.20
C ALA A 45 -24.61 10.72 -1.88
N TYR A 46 -23.88 10.85 -0.77
CA TYR A 46 -24.43 11.04 0.58
C TYR A 46 -24.14 12.42 1.19
N GLY A 47 -23.57 13.34 0.41
CA GLY A 47 -23.20 14.67 0.90
C GLY A 47 -22.08 14.60 1.94
N LEU A 48 -22.04 15.57 2.86
CA LEU A 48 -21.01 15.58 3.91
C LEU A 48 -21.30 14.51 4.97
N VAL A 49 -20.40 13.52 5.09
CA VAL A 49 -20.44 12.47 6.11
C VAL A 49 -19.28 12.67 7.08
N ASN A 50 -19.59 13.04 8.33
CA ASN A 50 -18.61 13.27 9.38
C ASN A 50 -18.54 12.11 10.39
N ALA A 51 -19.57 11.25 10.41
CA ALA A 51 -19.64 10.08 11.27
C ALA A 51 -20.45 8.98 10.58
N ALA A 52 -20.06 7.73 10.80
CA ALA A 52 -20.79 6.57 10.33
C ALA A 52 -20.82 5.48 11.43
N ILE A 53 -21.95 4.78 11.54
CA ILE A 53 -22.07 3.57 12.35
C ILE A 53 -22.52 2.44 11.45
N VAL A 54 -21.76 1.35 11.47
CA VAL A 54 -22.08 0.12 10.75
C VAL A 54 -22.55 -0.92 11.76
N SER A 55 -23.73 -1.49 11.51
CA SER A 55 -24.27 -2.58 12.33
C SER A 55 -24.72 -3.77 11.47
N GLU A 56 -24.44 -4.98 11.92
CA GLU A 56 -24.95 -6.21 11.30
C GLU A 56 -26.42 -6.40 11.68
N LYS A 57 -27.30 -6.48 10.69
CA LYS A 57 -28.76 -6.49 10.88
C LYS A 57 -29.25 -7.70 11.70
N ALA A 58 -28.58 -8.85 11.57
CA ALA A 58 -28.98 -10.08 12.23
C ALA A 58 -28.67 -10.09 13.74
N SER A 59 -27.56 -9.47 14.15
CA SER A 59 -27.04 -9.52 15.51
C SER A 59 -27.16 -8.18 16.25
N ALA A 60 -27.43 -7.09 15.53
CA ALA A 60 -27.29 -5.71 16.00
C ALA A 60 -25.88 -5.37 16.52
N ARG A 61 -24.87 -6.19 16.18
CA ARG A 61 -23.47 -5.93 16.51
C ARG A 61 -22.97 -4.72 15.72
N ILE A 62 -22.37 -3.76 16.40
CA ILE A 62 -21.64 -2.64 15.77
C ILE A 62 -20.26 -3.14 15.32
N LEU A 63 -19.85 -2.78 14.11
CA LEU A 63 -18.56 -3.12 13.55
C LEU A 63 -17.61 -1.91 13.58
N PRO A 64 -16.30 -2.13 13.82
CA PRO A 64 -15.29 -1.14 13.49
C PRO A 64 -15.43 -0.68 12.04
N SER A 65 -15.41 0.63 11.83
CA SER A 65 -15.48 1.24 10.51
C SER A 65 -14.64 2.52 10.46
N GLN A 66 -14.33 2.97 9.27
CA GLN A 66 -13.37 4.04 9.02
C GLN A 66 -13.84 4.91 7.86
N LEU A 67 -13.83 6.22 8.08
CA LEU A 67 -14.06 7.22 7.04
C LEU A 67 -12.70 7.67 6.50
N ASP A 68 -12.50 7.55 5.19
CA ASP A 68 -11.25 7.87 4.53
C ASP A 68 -11.42 9.07 3.61
N ASP A 69 -10.59 10.09 3.84
CA ASP A 69 -10.43 11.28 3.00
C ASP A 69 -9.23 11.03 2.07
N LEU A 70 -9.54 10.54 0.86
CA LEU A 70 -8.54 10.07 -0.09
C LEU A 70 -7.82 11.25 -0.75
N ASP A 71 -8.51 12.36 -1.01
CA ASP A 71 -7.92 13.54 -1.65
C ASP A 71 -7.37 14.60 -0.67
N GLN A 72 -7.59 14.41 0.64
CA GLN A 72 -7.17 15.30 1.73
C GLN A 72 -7.81 16.70 1.69
N ASP A 73 -9.02 16.83 1.13
CA ASP A 73 -9.78 18.09 1.14
C ASP A 73 -10.49 18.39 2.48
N GLY A 74 -10.41 17.44 3.43
CA GLY A 74 -11.06 17.50 4.73
C GLY A 74 -12.45 16.85 4.77
N ARG A 75 -12.87 16.18 3.70
CA ARG A 75 -14.16 15.47 3.59
C ARG A 75 -13.90 14.01 3.24
N PRO A 76 -14.45 13.07 4.01
CA PRO A 76 -14.34 11.66 3.65
C PRO A 76 -14.97 11.33 2.29
N ASP A 77 -14.23 10.61 1.46
CA ASP A 77 -14.64 10.11 0.15
C ASP A 77 -15.29 8.72 0.25
N GLU A 78 -14.83 7.91 1.20
CA GLU A 78 -15.31 6.53 1.34
C GLU A 78 -15.42 6.07 2.80
N LEU A 79 -16.37 5.16 3.04
CA LEU A 79 -16.49 4.42 4.30
C LEU A 79 -15.99 2.99 4.08
N CYS A 80 -15.12 2.49 4.96
CA CYS A 80 -14.64 1.12 4.96
C CYS A 80 -15.00 0.37 6.25
N PHE A 81 -15.40 -0.90 6.13
CA PHE A 81 -15.47 -1.86 7.23
C PHE A 81 -15.13 -3.28 6.74
N LEU A 82 -14.93 -4.22 7.66
CA LEU A 82 -14.53 -5.59 7.35
C LEU A 82 -15.60 -6.59 7.80
N THR A 83 -15.80 -7.67 7.04
CA THR A 83 -16.67 -8.77 7.47
C THR A 83 -16.19 -10.14 6.99
N ALA A 84 -16.43 -11.18 7.79
CA ALA A 84 -16.25 -12.56 7.38
C ALA A 84 -17.53 -13.11 6.75
N LEU A 85 -17.40 -13.97 5.73
CA LEU A 85 -18.52 -14.62 5.05
C LEU A 85 -18.27 -16.12 4.88
N ALA A 86 -19.20 -16.92 5.39
CA ALA A 86 -19.23 -18.36 5.14
C ALA A 86 -19.46 -18.67 3.65
N PRO A 87 -19.18 -19.91 3.20
CA PRO A 87 -19.51 -20.34 1.85
C PRO A 87 -20.97 -20.03 1.49
N ARG A 88 -21.19 -19.33 0.37
CA ARG A 88 -22.53 -18.94 -0.12
C ARG A 88 -23.36 -18.05 0.82
N GLU A 89 -22.75 -17.48 1.86
CA GLU A 89 -23.45 -16.60 2.79
C GLU A 89 -23.77 -15.24 2.15
N SER A 90 -24.87 -14.63 2.61
CA SER A 90 -25.17 -13.21 2.38
C SER A 90 -25.47 -12.57 3.73
N LYS A 91 -24.82 -11.43 4.02
CA LYS A 91 -25.02 -10.64 5.24
C LYS A 91 -25.57 -9.27 4.89
N SER A 92 -26.47 -8.76 5.72
CA SER A 92 -27.01 -7.40 5.59
C SER A 92 -26.52 -6.52 6.73
N PHE A 93 -26.10 -5.32 6.38
CA PHE A 93 -25.63 -4.28 7.28
C PHE A 93 -26.51 -3.05 7.15
N GLN A 94 -26.70 -2.35 8.27
CA GLN A 94 -27.27 -1.02 8.31
C GLN A 94 -26.14 -0.02 8.55
N VAL A 95 -26.05 0.99 7.68
CA VAL A 95 -25.08 2.09 7.83
C VAL A 95 -25.84 3.36 8.11
N GLU A 96 -25.60 3.96 9.26
CA GLU A 96 -26.15 5.25 9.66
C GLU A 96 -25.09 6.34 9.52
N PHE A 97 -25.34 7.32 8.65
CA PHE A 97 -24.50 8.50 8.47
C PHE A 97 -25.00 9.65 9.31
N ASN A 98 -24.08 10.36 9.97
CA ASN A 98 -24.36 11.55 10.78
C ASN A 98 -25.50 11.34 11.81
N GLY A 99 -25.57 10.13 12.35
CA GLY A 99 -26.52 9.74 13.38
C GLY A 99 -26.31 10.49 14.69
N THR A 100 -27.25 10.35 15.62
CA THR A 100 -27.11 10.94 16.97
C THR A 100 -26.19 10.14 17.88
N GLN A 101 -25.97 8.87 17.56
CA GLN A 101 -25.05 8.02 18.30
C GLN A 101 -23.61 8.36 17.89
N GLN A 102 -22.73 8.52 18.87
CA GLN A 102 -21.32 8.68 18.62
C GLN A 102 -20.71 7.29 18.34
N PRO A 103 -20.00 7.09 17.22
CA PRO A 103 -19.28 5.85 16.99
C PRO A 103 -18.24 5.65 18.08
N GLU A 104 -18.10 4.42 18.57
CA GLU A 104 -16.94 4.07 19.41
C GLU A 104 -15.66 4.26 18.60
N THR A 105 -14.58 4.66 19.25
CA THR A 105 -13.25 4.69 18.63
C THR A 105 -12.57 3.36 18.90
N PRO A 106 -12.66 2.37 17.99
CA PRO A 106 -12.00 1.09 18.19
C PRO A 106 -10.47 1.25 18.22
N GLU A 107 -9.80 0.32 18.89
CA GLU A 107 -8.34 0.21 18.77
C GLU A 107 -7.97 -0.09 17.32
N SER A 108 -6.90 0.52 16.83
CA SER A 108 -6.47 0.35 15.45
C SER A 108 -5.80 -1.02 15.27
N GLU A 109 -6.29 -1.82 14.33
CA GLU A 109 -5.74 -3.14 13.99
C GLU A 109 -4.69 -3.07 12.87
N VAL A 110 -4.39 -1.85 12.45
CA VAL A 110 -3.32 -1.50 11.51
C VAL A 110 -2.48 -0.37 12.08
N TYR A 111 -1.27 -0.21 11.59
CA TYR A 111 -0.41 0.91 11.95
C TYR A 111 0.38 1.42 10.75
N VAL A 112 0.67 2.71 10.73
CA VAL A 112 1.43 3.37 9.66
C VAL A 112 2.17 4.58 10.21
N GLU A 113 3.38 4.79 9.74
CA GLU A 113 4.19 5.94 10.10
C GLU A 113 5.19 6.30 9.00
N MET A 114 5.60 7.57 9.02
CA MET A 114 6.67 8.11 8.20
C MET A 114 7.41 9.11 9.07
N LEU A 115 8.74 8.99 9.12
CA LEU A 115 9.58 9.75 10.05
C LEU A 115 10.78 10.36 9.34
N LEU A 116 11.10 11.60 9.70
CA LEU A 116 12.41 12.17 9.41
C LEU A 116 13.43 11.69 10.44
N SER A 117 14.65 11.41 9.99
CA SER A 117 15.75 11.02 10.86
C SER A 117 16.14 12.17 11.79
N ASN A 118 15.92 11.99 13.10
CA ASN A 118 16.41 12.92 14.12
C ASN A 118 17.86 12.60 14.51
N LYS A 119 18.82 13.40 14.02
CA LYS A 119 20.26 13.23 14.29
C LYS A 119 20.67 13.39 15.77
N LYS A 120 19.76 13.85 16.64
CA LYS A 120 20.01 13.96 18.09
C LYS A 120 19.63 12.69 18.84
N VAL A 121 18.78 11.85 18.26
CA VAL A 121 18.43 10.53 18.79
C VAL A 121 19.52 9.55 18.37
N LYS A 122 20.01 8.73 19.30
CA LYS A 122 21.09 7.77 19.06
C LYS A 122 20.57 6.35 18.87
N GLU A 123 19.46 6.07 19.52
CA GLU A 123 18.72 4.83 19.42
C GLU A 123 18.03 4.76 18.06
N GLU A 124 18.29 3.70 17.29
CA GLU A 124 17.80 3.57 15.92
C GLU A 124 16.27 3.60 15.85
N ASN A 125 15.56 3.12 16.87
CA ASN A 125 14.10 2.99 16.88
C ASN A 125 13.34 3.98 17.78
N LYS A 126 13.93 5.16 18.05
CA LYS A 126 13.32 6.20 18.90
C LYS A 126 13.23 7.56 18.22
N HIS A 127 13.21 7.60 16.89
CA HIS A 127 13.01 8.85 16.17
C HIS A 127 11.61 9.43 16.45
N ASP A 128 11.53 10.74 16.55
CA ASP A 128 10.36 11.47 17.08
C ASP A 128 9.82 12.54 16.14
N ILE A 129 10.35 12.64 14.92
CA ILE A 129 9.93 13.61 13.90
C ILE A 129 8.97 12.92 12.92
N TYR A 130 7.73 12.73 13.37
CA TYR A 130 6.65 12.16 12.57
C TYR A 130 6.14 13.15 11.53
N ILE A 131 5.92 12.67 10.31
CA ILE A 131 5.30 13.41 9.22
C ILE A 131 4.22 12.54 8.56
N SER A 132 3.22 13.18 7.94
CA SER A 132 2.18 12.49 7.16
C SER A 132 2.43 12.59 5.66
N SER A 133 3.24 13.55 5.21
CA SER A 133 3.57 13.74 3.80
C SER A 133 4.95 14.38 3.63
N LEU A 134 5.60 14.10 2.50
CA LEU A 134 6.80 14.78 2.04
C LEU A 134 6.76 14.91 0.52
N THR A 135 7.06 16.11 0.00
CA THR A 135 7.22 16.37 -1.44
C THR A 135 8.64 16.84 -1.71
N VAL A 136 9.26 16.33 -2.78
CA VAL A 136 10.59 16.73 -3.22
C VAL A 136 10.59 17.17 -4.67
N GLU A 137 11.44 18.14 -4.97
CA GLU A 137 11.67 18.68 -6.31
C GLU A 137 12.44 17.72 -7.21
N ARG A 138 12.34 17.92 -8.52
CA ARG A 138 13.07 17.17 -9.55
C ARG A 138 14.54 16.95 -9.21
N GLY A 139 14.97 15.69 -9.25
CA GLY A 139 16.38 15.30 -9.01
C GLY A 139 16.83 15.36 -7.54
N VAL A 140 15.94 15.64 -6.60
CA VAL A 140 16.21 15.51 -5.15
C VAL A 140 15.95 14.06 -4.71
N ASN A 141 16.89 13.50 -3.96
CA ASN A 141 16.74 12.17 -3.36
C ASN A 141 16.68 12.28 -1.81
N PRO A 142 15.49 12.09 -1.20
CA PRO A 142 15.31 12.18 0.25
C PRO A 142 15.57 10.86 1.00
N TYR A 143 15.95 9.77 0.33
CA TYR A 143 16.05 8.42 0.89
C TYR A 143 16.74 8.33 2.26
N ASN A 144 17.88 9.02 2.44
CA ASN A 144 18.64 9.00 3.71
C ASN A 144 18.16 10.02 4.76
N GLN A 145 17.16 10.84 4.43
CA GLN A 145 16.56 11.80 5.38
C GLN A 145 15.33 11.23 6.08
N LEU A 146 14.69 10.21 5.48
CA LEU A 146 13.63 9.44 6.10
C LEU A 146 14.22 8.26 6.84
N HIS A 147 13.72 8.01 8.06
CA HIS A 147 14.24 6.98 8.94
C HIS A 147 14.09 5.57 8.35
N HIS A 148 12.89 5.21 7.90
CA HIS A 148 12.63 3.93 7.20
C HIS A 148 12.96 4.00 5.71
N HIS A 149 13.59 5.08 5.25
CA HIS A 149 13.74 5.43 3.84
C HIS A 149 12.42 5.68 3.10
N GLY A 150 11.30 5.79 3.82
CA GLY A 150 9.96 5.90 3.28
C GLY A 150 8.89 5.76 4.37
N ALA A 151 7.64 5.59 3.97
CA ALA A 151 6.56 5.18 4.85
C ALA A 151 6.66 3.69 5.17
N ALA A 152 6.39 3.32 6.42
CA ALA A 152 6.26 1.93 6.87
C ALA A 152 4.87 1.70 7.46
N PHE A 153 4.29 0.55 7.17
CA PHE A 153 2.93 0.21 7.58
C PHE A 153 2.74 -1.28 7.78
N GLU A 154 1.80 -1.64 8.64
CA GLU A 154 1.58 -3.01 9.08
C GLU A 154 0.13 -3.27 9.47
N ASN A 155 -0.19 -4.56 9.52
CA ASN A 155 -1.27 -5.11 10.32
C ASN A 155 -0.70 -6.22 11.20
N GLU A 156 -1.54 -7.04 11.80
CA GLU A 156 -1.09 -8.10 12.70
C GLU A 156 -0.29 -9.22 12.00
N LEU A 157 -0.37 -9.37 10.67
CA LEU A 157 0.28 -10.44 9.92
C LEU A 157 1.58 -9.99 9.24
N VAL A 158 1.57 -8.79 8.65
CA VAL A 158 2.59 -8.34 7.71
C VAL A 158 2.96 -6.88 7.96
N ALA A 159 4.19 -6.53 7.58
CA ALA A 159 4.69 -5.17 7.62
C ALA A 159 5.53 -4.87 6.38
N TYR A 160 5.38 -3.65 5.86
CA TYR A 160 6.01 -3.17 4.64
C TYR A 160 6.68 -1.82 4.87
N ARG A 161 7.68 -1.50 4.04
CA ARG A 161 8.11 -0.12 3.78
C ARG A 161 8.16 0.12 2.27
N ILE A 162 7.87 1.33 1.84
CA ILE A 162 8.04 1.73 0.43
C ILE A 162 9.09 2.82 0.34
N TYR A 163 10.20 2.55 -0.33
CA TYR A 163 11.28 3.53 -0.47
C TYR A 163 10.79 4.83 -1.11
N PHE A 164 11.27 5.97 -0.62
CA PHE A 164 10.93 7.27 -1.17
C PHE A 164 12.06 7.83 -2.03
N ASP A 165 12.28 7.19 -3.18
CA ASP A 165 13.19 7.63 -4.22
C ASP A 165 12.73 7.12 -5.60
N HIS A 166 13.61 7.16 -6.60
CA HIS A 166 13.31 6.66 -7.95
C HIS A 166 13.07 5.14 -8.01
N ARG A 167 13.48 4.40 -6.96
CA ARG A 167 13.30 2.97 -6.85
C ARG A 167 11.98 2.62 -6.22
N GLN A 168 11.39 3.38 -5.31
CA GLN A 168 10.05 3.06 -4.79
C GLN A 168 9.85 1.61 -4.32
N THR A 169 10.94 0.92 -3.97
CA THR A 169 10.93 -0.53 -3.86
C THR A 169 10.11 -0.90 -2.63
N VAL A 170 9.19 -1.84 -2.81
CA VAL A 170 8.46 -2.45 -1.71
C VAL A 170 9.36 -3.46 -1.03
N ASP A 171 9.52 -3.26 0.27
CA ASP A 171 10.37 -4.06 1.14
C ASP A 171 9.57 -4.56 2.35
N ILE A 172 10.03 -5.63 3.00
CA ILE A 172 9.23 -6.41 3.95
C ILE A 172 9.90 -6.51 5.32
N TYR A 173 9.08 -6.48 6.36
CA TYR A 173 9.48 -6.74 7.74
C TYR A 173 8.81 -8.04 8.21
N GLY A 174 9.64 -9.01 8.59
CA GLY A 174 9.20 -10.37 8.90
C GLY A 174 8.92 -10.55 10.37
N LYS A 175 7.70 -10.91 10.72
CA LYS A 175 7.26 -11.13 12.10
C LYS A 175 7.39 -12.59 12.50
N TYR A 176 7.55 -12.84 13.81
CA TYR A 176 7.46 -14.20 14.37
C TYR A 176 6.04 -14.52 14.83
N HIS A 177 5.35 -13.54 15.41
CA HIS A 177 4.03 -13.68 16.00
C HIS A 177 3.07 -12.66 15.41
N LYS A 178 1.77 -12.94 15.49
CA LYS A 178 0.75 -11.95 15.10
C LYS A 178 0.77 -10.76 16.06
N GLY A 179 0.77 -9.55 15.53
CA GLY A 179 0.70 -8.32 16.33
C GLY A 179 1.22 -7.09 15.58
N LEU A 180 0.94 -5.90 16.14
CA LEU A 180 1.53 -4.64 15.67
C LEU A 180 2.89 -4.44 16.36
N GLU A 181 3.94 -4.16 15.58
CA GLU A 181 5.31 -4.05 16.07
C GLU A 181 5.98 -2.71 15.73
N LEU A 182 5.65 -2.12 14.58
CA LEU A 182 6.36 -0.95 14.03
C LEU A 182 6.31 0.26 14.96
N ARG A 183 5.22 0.44 15.73
CA ARG A 183 5.16 1.50 16.76
C ARG A 183 6.32 1.41 17.75
N GLN A 184 6.81 0.21 18.05
CA GLN A 184 7.87 -0.04 19.01
C GLN A 184 9.24 -0.17 18.34
N THR A 185 9.29 -0.74 17.14
CA THR A 185 10.53 -1.10 16.45
C THR A 185 10.98 -0.08 15.42
N GLN A 186 10.09 0.78 14.91
CA GLN A 186 10.37 1.71 13.81
C GLN A 186 11.11 1.00 12.66
N PHE A 187 10.65 -0.21 12.31
CA PHE A 187 11.27 -1.10 11.32
C PHE A 187 12.65 -1.69 11.72
N TYR A 188 13.34 -1.14 12.72
CA TYR A 188 14.69 -1.52 13.15
C TYR A 188 14.74 -1.91 14.63
N PRO A 189 14.34 -3.14 14.99
CA PRO A 189 14.28 -3.58 16.38
C PRO A 189 15.67 -3.64 17.00
N ASP A 190 15.76 -3.31 18.29
CA ASP A 190 16.99 -3.46 19.07
C ASP A 190 17.21 -4.91 19.55
N GLU A 191 18.36 -5.21 20.16
CA GLU A 191 18.68 -6.56 20.63
C GLU A 191 17.67 -7.09 21.65
N ALA A 192 17.13 -6.24 22.53
CA ALA A 192 16.17 -6.66 23.54
C ALA A 192 14.81 -7.00 22.90
N GLN A 193 14.40 -6.24 21.89
CA GLN A 193 13.20 -6.52 21.10
C GLN A 193 13.36 -7.81 20.29
N LYS A 194 14.49 -8.03 19.63
CA LYS A 194 14.78 -9.29 18.92
C LYS A 194 14.74 -10.49 19.88
N GLN A 195 15.30 -10.36 21.09
CA GLN A 195 15.21 -11.39 22.14
C GLN A 195 13.79 -11.61 22.67
N ALA A 196 12.94 -10.58 22.62
CA ALA A 196 11.54 -10.64 23.00
C ALA A 196 10.61 -11.19 21.88
N GLY A 197 11.16 -11.59 20.74
CA GLY A 197 10.41 -12.20 19.64
C GLY A 197 9.81 -11.20 18.65
N PHE A 198 10.28 -9.94 18.64
CA PHE A 198 9.97 -9.02 17.54
C PHE A 198 10.62 -9.50 16.24
N GLY A 199 9.98 -9.14 15.13
CA GLY A 199 10.47 -9.34 13.77
C GLY A 199 11.75 -8.58 13.43
N ASP A 200 12.05 -8.48 12.14
CA ASP A 200 13.21 -7.72 11.64
C ASP A 200 13.05 -7.37 10.15
N ASP A 201 13.98 -6.56 9.64
CA ASP A 201 14.22 -6.39 8.20
C ASP A 201 14.82 -7.70 7.63
N ILE A 202 14.03 -8.47 6.89
CA ILE A 202 14.38 -9.85 6.49
C ILE A 202 14.72 -10.01 5.00
N LEU A 203 14.73 -8.92 4.23
CA LEU A 203 14.95 -9.01 2.79
C LEU A 203 15.73 -7.78 2.28
N TRP A 204 16.85 -8.04 1.60
CA TRP A 204 17.55 -6.97 0.92
C TRP A 204 17.08 -6.83 -0.53
N VAL A 205 16.25 -5.83 -0.81
CA VAL A 205 15.60 -5.67 -2.12
C VAL A 205 16.41 -4.88 -3.16
N GLY A 206 17.33 -4.01 -2.75
CA GLY A 206 18.22 -3.27 -3.65
C GLY A 206 17.50 -2.52 -4.80
N ASN A 207 17.87 -2.87 -6.05
CA ASN A 207 17.30 -2.31 -7.30
C ASN A 207 16.31 -3.25 -8.00
N THR A 208 15.95 -4.35 -7.36
CA THR A 208 15.03 -5.34 -7.91
C THR A 208 13.59 -4.81 -7.91
N PHE A 209 12.63 -5.66 -8.27
CA PHE A 209 11.21 -5.36 -8.03
C PHE A 209 10.81 -5.45 -6.55
N GLY A 210 11.69 -5.93 -5.66
CA GLY A 210 11.32 -6.22 -4.27
C GLY A 210 10.07 -7.08 -4.25
N LEU A 211 9.03 -6.62 -3.56
CA LEU A 211 7.70 -7.22 -3.63
C LEU A 211 6.74 -6.38 -4.51
N GLY A 212 6.74 -6.62 -5.82
CA GLY A 212 5.71 -6.09 -6.72
C GLY A 212 5.82 -4.61 -7.05
N THR A 213 7.01 -4.02 -6.99
CA THR A 213 7.22 -2.61 -7.32
C THR A 213 6.94 -2.34 -8.80
N LEU A 214 6.14 -1.31 -9.10
CA LEU A 214 5.93 -0.84 -10.47
C LEU A 214 7.18 -0.12 -11.01
N ARG A 215 7.52 -0.39 -12.27
CA ARG A 215 8.61 0.22 -13.04
C ARG A 215 8.10 0.70 -14.39
N GLY A 216 8.80 1.66 -14.99
CA GLY A 216 8.71 1.86 -16.44
C GLY A 216 9.34 0.68 -17.19
N TYR A 217 9.09 0.59 -18.49
CA TYR A 217 9.73 -0.38 -19.38
C TYR A 217 10.06 0.28 -20.71
N ASP A 218 11.33 0.23 -21.11
CA ASP A 218 11.82 0.84 -22.35
C ASP A 218 11.64 -0.07 -23.59
N GLY A 219 11.18 -1.30 -23.38
CA GLY A 219 11.09 -2.33 -24.42
C GLY A 219 12.20 -3.35 -24.41
N GLN A 220 13.19 -3.19 -23.52
CA GLN A 220 14.29 -4.12 -23.33
C GLN A 220 14.44 -4.48 -21.85
N GLN A 221 14.34 -3.49 -20.95
CA GLN A 221 14.57 -3.67 -19.52
C GLN A 221 13.66 -2.75 -18.66
N PRO A 222 13.44 -3.12 -17.38
CA PRO A 222 12.80 -2.24 -16.42
C PRO A 222 13.58 -0.93 -16.24
N THR A 223 12.85 0.18 -16.10
CA THR A 223 13.43 1.50 -15.84
C THR A 223 12.90 2.07 -14.54
N MET A 224 13.79 2.71 -13.79
CA MET A 224 13.43 3.44 -12.59
C MET A 224 12.69 4.75 -12.90
N LEU A 225 12.00 5.30 -11.91
CA LEU A 225 11.22 6.53 -12.05
C LEU A 225 12.14 7.74 -11.81
N HIS A 226 13.02 8.02 -12.76
CA HIS A 226 14.10 9.00 -12.55
C HIS A 226 13.69 10.46 -12.72
N ASP A 227 13.15 10.82 -13.89
CA ASP A 227 12.84 12.21 -14.23
C ASP A 227 11.40 12.53 -13.86
N VAL A 228 11.21 13.06 -12.64
CA VAL A 228 9.91 13.44 -12.08
C VAL A 228 9.97 14.90 -11.65
N MET A 229 8.94 15.70 -11.93
CA MET A 229 8.92 17.12 -11.58
C MET A 229 8.76 17.31 -10.07
N HIS A 230 7.74 16.66 -9.50
CA HIS A 230 7.51 16.63 -8.07
C HIS A 230 7.19 15.20 -7.65
N ARG A 231 7.93 14.69 -6.67
CA ARG A 231 7.67 13.38 -6.09
C ARG A 231 7.14 13.57 -4.68
N SER A 232 6.01 12.95 -4.37
CA SER A 232 5.35 13.02 -3.06
C SER A 232 5.13 11.62 -2.50
N GLN A 233 5.33 11.42 -1.19
CA GLN A 233 4.83 10.24 -0.47
C GLN A 233 3.97 10.71 0.67
N ARG A 234 2.81 10.08 0.88
CA ARG A 234 1.87 10.45 1.94
C ARG A 234 1.16 9.26 2.56
N ILE A 235 0.79 9.42 3.81
CA ILE A 235 -0.16 8.58 4.53
C ILE A 235 -1.53 9.17 4.26
N VAL A 236 -2.38 8.42 3.57
CA VAL A 236 -3.73 8.83 3.19
C VAL A 236 -4.71 8.47 4.31
N ALA A 237 -4.64 7.23 4.78
CA ALA A 237 -5.53 6.72 5.80
C ALA A 237 -4.76 6.06 6.95
N ARG A 238 -5.25 6.30 8.16
CA ARG A 238 -4.87 5.62 9.39
C ARG A 238 -6.10 4.86 9.87
N GLY A 239 -5.88 3.70 10.49
CA GLY A 239 -6.91 2.74 10.90
C GLY A 239 -8.16 3.32 11.59
N PRO A 240 -9.15 2.49 11.88
CA PRO A 240 -8.90 1.21 12.55
C PRO A 240 -8.84 -0.03 11.67
N VAL A 241 -9.42 -0.02 10.47
CA VAL A 241 -9.61 -1.23 9.66
C VAL A 241 -8.63 -1.35 8.49
N ARG A 242 -8.03 -0.24 8.06
CA ARG A 242 -7.01 -0.24 7.01
C ARG A 242 -6.11 0.97 7.07
N THR A 243 -4.94 0.85 6.46
CA THR A 243 -4.07 1.97 6.17
C THR A 243 -3.81 2.08 4.68
N ILE A 244 -3.67 3.32 4.22
CA ILE A 244 -3.42 3.66 2.82
C ILE A 244 -2.19 4.56 2.75
N VAL A 245 -1.21 4.16 1.95
CA VAL A 245 0.01 4.92 1.64
C VAL A 245 0.06 5.18 0.15
N GLU A 246 0.44 6.38 -0.24
CA GLU A 246 0.56 6.76 -1.65
C GLU A 246 1.93 7.32 -1.98
N ILE A 247 2.35 7.08 -3.21
CA ILE A 247 3.43 7.80 -3.88
C ILE A 247 2.86 8.43 -5.15
N SER A 248 3.10 9.73 -5.32
CA SER A 248 2.76 10.49 -6.53
C SER A 248 4.03 10.97 -7.22
N ASP A 249 4.15 10.67 -8.50
CA ASP A 249 5.21 11.13 -9.40
C ASP A 249 4.60 12.06 -10.45
N GLU A 250 4.49 13.34 -10.10
CA GLU A 250 3.90 14.36 -10.95
C GLU A 250 4.88 14.78 -12.05
N GLY A 251 4.38 14.82 -13.29
CA GLY A 251 5.17 15.09 -14.46
C GLY A 251 6.34 14.12 -14.64
N TRP A 252 6.15 12.83 -14.40
CA TRP A 252 7.14 11.80 -14.72
C TRP A 252 7.34 11.70 -16.24
N LEU A 253 8.60 11.71 -16.69
CA LEU A 253 8.98 11.42 -18.07
C LEU A 253 9.46 9.96 -18.17
N PRO A 254 8.66 9.05 -18.78
CA PRO A 254 9.01 7.64 -18.87
C PRO A 254 10.32 7.39 -19.62
N ASN A 255 11.08 6.39 -19.17
CA ASN A 255 12.34 5.94 -19.77
C ASN A 255 13.44 7.02 -19.85
N ALA A 256 13.25 8.17 -19.20
CA ALA A 256 14.27 9.20 -19.10
C ALA A 256 15.40 8.79 -18.15
N PRO A 257 16.66 9.19 -18.42
CA PRO A 257 17.78 8.89 -17.55
C PRO A 257 17.68 9.62 -16.21
N ALA A 258 18.51 9.20 -15.25
CA ALA A 258 18.70 9.90 -13.98
C ALA A 258 19.05 11.38 -14.19
N VAL A 259 18.34 12.25 -13.47
CA VAL A 259 18.55 13.70 -13.51
C VAL A 259 19.22 14.15 -12.23
N LYS A 260 20.25 15.01 -12.35
CA LYS A 260 20.84 15.69 -11.20
C LYS A 260 19.93 16.83 -10.72
N ASN A 261 19.97 17.11 -9.42
CA ASN A 261 19.24 18.24 -8.85
C ASN A 261 19.57 19.56 -9.58
N PRO A 262 18.57 20.25 -10.18
CA PRO A 262 18.77 21.46 -10.96
C PRO A 262 19.24 22.66 -10.15
N LEU A 263 19.11 22.61 -8.82
CA LEU A 263 19.62 23.63 -7.90
C LEU A 263 21.13 23.48 -7.60
N THR A 264 21.79 22.45 -8.16
CA THR A 264 23.24 22.26 -8.04
C THR A 264 23.97 22.84 -9.26
N ASN A 265 25.26 23.16 -9.11
CA ASN A 265 26.09 23.81 -10.16
C ASN A 265 26.17 23.01 -11.48
N ASP A 266 25.85 21.71 -11.45
CA ASP A 266 25.91 20.79 -12.58
C ASP A 266 24.53 20.50 -13.20
N GLY A 267 23.46 21.07 -12.63
CA GLY A 267 22.07 20.63 -12.82
C GLY A 267 21.27 21.30 -13.96
N LYS A 268 21.92 22.03 -14.87
CA LYS A 268 21.22 22.74 -15.96
C LYS A 268 20.88 21.82 -17.14
N GLN A 269 20.06 20.80 -16.91
CA GLN A 269 19.43 20.05 -18.00
C GLN A 269 18.10 20.73 -18.39
N PRO A 270 17.84 20.99 -19.68
CA PRO A 270 16.54 21.48 -20.13
C PRO A 270 15.41 20.55 -19.67
N ILE A 271 14.29 21.12 -19.25
CA ILE A 271 13.09 20.34 -18.89
C ILE A 271 12.31 20.10 -20.18
N GLN A 272 12.26 18.84 -20.63
CA GLN A 272 11.33 18.42 -21.67
C GLN A 272 9.91 18.43 -21.11
N THR A 273 8.97 19.09 -21.77
CA THR A 273 7.57 19.19 -21.32
C THR A 273 6.66 18.14 -21.96
N GLU A 274 6.91 17.76 -23.22
CA GLU A 274 6.11 16.76 -23.94
C GLU A 274 6.41 15.34 -23.47
N GLY A 275 5.35 14.52 -23.35
CA GLY A 275 5.46 13.10 -22.99
C GLY A 275 5.55 12.82 -21.48
N ARG A 276 5.39 13.84 -20.64
CA ARG A 276 5.25 13.67 -19.18
C ARG A 276 3.82 13.26 -18.82
N LEU A 277 3.70 12.42 -17.79
CA LEU A 277 2.44 12.02 -17.19
C LEU A 277 2.55 12.00 -15.66
N ASP A 278 1.42 12.08 -14.97
CA ASP A 278 1.36 11.89 -13.53
C ASP A 278 1.07 10.44 -13.25
N LEU A 279 1.82 9.85 -12.32
CA LEU A 279 1.67 8.48 -11.88
C LEU A 279 1.43 8.46 -10.37
N THR A 280 0.36 7.83 -9.92
CA THR A 280 0.11 7.61 -8.48
C THR A 280 0.05 6.12 -8.21
N THR A 281 0.83 5.64 -7.24
CA THR A 281 0.74 4.27 -6.73
C THR A 281 0.23 4.32 -5.29
N ARG A 282 -0.90 3.64 -5.04
CA ARG A 282 -1.59 3.55 -3.75
C ARG A 282 -1.50 2.13 -3.23
N TYR A 283 -0.98 1.99 -2.01
CA TYR A 283 -0.88 0.74 -1.27
C TYR A 283 -1.95 0.74 -0.17
N THR A 284 -2.84 -0.24 -0.21
CA THR A 284 -3.88 -0.43 0.81
C THR A 284 -3.64 -1.73 1.56
N LEU A 285 -3.47 -1.64 2.87
CA LEU A 285 -3.36 -2.79 3.77
C LEU A 285 -4.54 -2.80 4.74
N TYR A 286 -5.36 -3.84 4.63
CA TYR A 286 -6.49 -4.07 5.53
C TYR A 286 -6.05 -4.88 6.74
N ALA A 287 -6.68 -4.68 7.90
CA ALA A 287 -6.56 -5.60 9.02
C ALA A 287 -7.01 -7.01 8.62
N HIS A 288 -6.46 -8.05 9.25
CA HIS A 288 -6.87 -9.45 9.02
C HIS A 288 -6.57 -10.00 7.61
N ARG A 289 -5.77 -9.29 6.80
CA ARG A 289 -5.39 -9.70 5.44
C ARG A 289 -3.88 -9.71 5.24
N ARG A 290 -3.35 -10.81 4.69
CA ARG A 290 -1.91 -10.91 4.40
C ARG A 290 -1.50 -10.11 3.17
N ASP A 291 -2.40 -9.92 2.22
CA ASP A 291 -2.14 -9.24 0.96
C ASP A 291 -2.30 -7.72 1.07
N CYS A 292 -1.46 -7.00 0.34
CA CYS A 292 -1.58 -5.58 0.10
C CYS A 292 -2.13 -5.37 -1.32
N GLN A 293 -3.17 -4.54 -1.43
CA GLN A 293 -3.72 -4.09 -2.71
C GLN A 293 -2.90 -2.91 -3.22
N VAL A 294 -2.54 -2.94 -4.50
CA VAL A 294 -1.76 -1.90 -5.18
C VAL A 294 -2.57 -1.35 -6.34
N ASP A 295 -3.00 -0.10 -6.21
CA ASP A 295 -3.69 0.65 -7.24
C ASP A 295 -2.73 1.64 -7.90
N VAL A 296 -2.69 1.62 -9.24
CA VAL A 296 -1.86 2.50 -10.05
C VAL A 296 -2.77 3.37 -10.90
N PHE A 297 -2.57 4.68 -10.83
CA PHE A 297 -3.31 5.67 -11.58
C PHE A 297 -2.38 6.48 -12.49
N ILE A 298 -2.83 6.78 -13.72
CA ILE A 298 -2.11 7.65 -14.65
C ILE A 298 -3.00 8.78 -15.18
N SER A 299 -2.46 9.99 -15.37
CA SER A 299 -3.23 11.14 -15.84
C SER A 299 -3.51 11.15 -17.36
N ASP A 300 -2.66 10.52 -18.18
CA ASP A 300 -2.84 10.42 -19.64
C ASP A 300 -2.64 8.99 -20.14
N VAL A 301 -3.74 8.37 -20.60
CA VAL A 301 -3.76 7.00 -21.13
C VAL A 301 -3.26 6.96 -22.59
N SER A 302 -3.40 8.06 -23.33
CA SER A 302 -3.04 8.09 -24.76
C SER A 302 -1.53 8.02 -25.00
N ALA A 303 -0.75 8.44 -24.00
CA ALA A 303 0.70 8.35 -23.96
C ALA A 303 1.21 7.30 -22.96
N ALA A 304 0.35 6.38 -22.48
CA ALA A 304 0.71 5.42 -21.46
C ALA A 304 1.95 4.61 -21.88
N PRO A 305 3.05 4.66 -21.11
CA PRO A 305 4.23 3.87 -21.43
C PRO A 305 3.95 2.40 -21.17
N ARG A 306 4.88 1.56 -21.60
CA ARG A 306 4.93 0.20 -21.07
C ARG A 306 5.48 0.24 -19.65
N PHE A 307 4.95 -0.65 -18.82
CA PHE A 307 5.39 -0.81 -17.45
C PHE A 307 5.97 -2.20 -17.26
N SER A 308 6.67 -2.39 -16.15
CA SER A 308 7.07 -3.70 -15.68
C SER A 308 6.88 -3.80 -14.17
N THR A 309 6.69 -5.02 -13.68
CA THR A 309 6.60 -5.34 -12.26
C THR A 309 6.94 -6.81 -12.07
N GLY A 310 7.08 -7.27 -10.83
CA GLY A 310 7.43 -8.64 -10.53
C GLY A 310 7.83 -8.81 -9.07
N ILE A 311 8.50 -9.90 -8.77
CA ILE A 311 9.09 -10.12 -7.45
C ILE A 311 10.60 -10.33 -7.61
N ILE A 312 11.36 -9.98 -6.57
CA ILE A 312 12.79 -10.28 -6.51
C ILE A 312 13.02 -11.79 -6.66
N ASN A 313 14.05 -12.16 -7.41
CA ASN A 313 14.57 -13.52 -7.41
C ASN A 313 15.39 -13.77 -6.15
N VAL A 314 14.71 -14.18 -5.08
CA VAL A 314 15.38 -14.57 -3.82
C VAL A 314 16.34 -15.73 -4.12
N LYS A 315 17.59 -15.65 -3.62
CA LYS A 315 18.57 -16.72 -3.86
C LYS A 315 18.04 -18.09 -3.42
N ASN A 316 18.45 -19.13 -4.15
CA ASN A 316 18.03 -20.52 -3.93
C ASN A 316 16.50 -20.70 -3.96
N SER A 317 15.76 -19.79 -4.58
CA SER A 317 14.31 -19.91 -4.64
C SER A 317 13.86 -20.97 -5.63
N VAL A 318 12.71 -21.55 -5.32
CA VAL A 318 11.86 -22.21 -6.30
C VAL A 318 10.73 -21.29 -6.69
N GLU A 319 10.25 -21.45 -7.91
CA GLU A 319 9.23 -20.60 -8.51
C GLU A 319 7.91 -21.36 -8.68
N TYR A 320 6.80 -20.62 -8.54
CA TYR A 320 5.50 -20.99 -9.05
C TYR A 320 4.95 -19.87 -9.94
N SER A 321 4.51 -20.23 -11.14
CA SER A 321 3.74 -19.35 -12.01
C SER A 321 2.56 -20.13 -12.58
N ASN A 322 1.39 -19.49 -12.65
CA ASN A 322 0.27 -20.04 -13.39
C ASN A 322 0.24 -19.55 -14.86
N HIS A 323 1.19 -18.71 -15.27
CA HIS A 323 1.24 -18.01 -16.56
C HIS A 323 -0.03 -17.21 -16.89
N HIS A 324 -0.80 -16.90 -15.86
CA HIS A 324 -2.07 -16.20 -15.89
C HIS A 324 -2.12 -15.11 -14.80
N GLY A 325 -1.03 -14.35 -14.68
CA GLY A 325 -0.87 -13.19 -13.80
C GLY A 325 -0.48 -13.49 -12.36
N LEU A 326 -0.50 -14.74 -11.90
CA LEU A 326 -0.01 -15.13 -10.57
C LEU A 326 1.40 -15.73 -10.68
N ARG A 327 2.32 -15.15 -9.93
CA ARG A 327 3.70 -15.62 -9.81
C ARG A 327 4.17 -15.48 -8.38
N GLY A 328 4.97 -16.43 -7.94
CA GLY A 328 5.50 -16.48 -6.59
C GLY A 328 6.81 -17.24 -6.52
N CYS A 329 7.55 -17.01 -5.45
CA CYS A 329 8.76 -17.75 -5.14
C CYS A 329 8.82 -18.11 -3.66
N TRP A 330 9.61 -19.12 -3.33
CA TRP A 330 9.99 -19.49 -1.97
C TRP A 330 11.49 -19.70 -1.94
N GLY A 331 12.24 -18.87 -1.20
CA GLY A 331 13.70 -18.88 -1.24
C GLY A 331 14.36 -18.36 0.01
N THR A 332 15.69 -18.48 0.06
CA THR A 332 16.51 -18.18 1.23
C THR A 332 17.72 -17.34 0.85
N ASP A 333 17.78 -16.11 1.36
CA ASP A 333 18.89 -15.18 1.10
C ASP A 333 19.29 -14.40 2.35
N TRP A 334 20.31 -13.55 2.21
CA TRP A 334 20.72 -12.61 3.23
C TRP A 334 19.74 -11.43 3.30
N PRO A 335 19.38 -10.97 4.52
CA PRO A 335 18.58 -9.76 4.70
C PRO A 335 19.38 -8.47 4.46
N VAL A 336 20.67 -8.59 4.17
CA VAL A 336 21.60 -7.50 3.87
C VAL A 336 22.41 -7.84 2.63
N SER A 337 23.16 -6.85 2.12
CA SER A 337 24.07 -7.10 1.02
C SER A 337 25.11 -8.17 1.40
N GLU A 338 25.52 -9.02 0.45
CA GLU A 338 26.37 -10.18 0.73
C GLU A 338 27.73 -9.82 1.36
N LYS A 339 28.27 -8.63 1.05
CA LYS A 339 29.50 -8.13 1.67
C LYS A 339 29.33 -7.76 3.15
N ASP A 340 28.11 -7.50 3.59
CA ASP A 340 27.75 -7.07 4.94
C ASP A 340 27.11 -8.22 5.76
N SER A 341 27.11 -9.45 5.24
CA SER A 341 26.37 -10.57 5.83
C SER A 341 27.00 -11.16 7.10
N VAL A 342 28.17 -10.70 7.50
CA VAL A 342 28.86 -11.19 8.71
C VAL A 342 28.00 -10.87 9.94
N GLY A 343 27.57 -11.91 10.66
CA GLY A 343 26.72 -11.76 11.85
C GLY A 343 25.22 -11.80 11.57
N HIS A 344 24.79 -11.84 10.30
CA HIS A 344 23.40 -12.06 9.92
C HIS A 344 23.11 -13.55 9.77
N LYS A 345 21.84 -13.94 9.96
CA LYS A 345 21.33 -15.25 9.49
C LYS A 345 20.70 -15.06 8.10
N ARG A 346 20.60 -16.14 7.34
CA ARG A 346 19.77 -16.13 6.14
C ARG A 346 18.31 -16.25 6.53
N GLU A 347 17.46 -15.59 5.77
CA GLU A 347 16.02 -15.57 5.98
C GLU A 347 15.34 -16.27 4.81
N THR A 348 14.33 -17.09 5.13
CA THR A 348 13.51 -17.77 4.13
C THR A 348 12.18 -17.06 4.00
N VAL A 349 11.82 -16.69 2.78
CA VAL A 349 10.59 -15.94 2.48
C VAL A 349 9.85 -16.53 1.29
N GLY A 350 8.52 -16.46 1.39
CA GLY A 350 7.60 -16.63 0.29
C GLY A 350 7.15 -15.26 -0.23
N LEU A 351 7.30 -15.00 -1.52
CA LEU A 351 6.81 -13.78 -2.17
C LEU A 351 5.76 -14.15 -3.23
N GLY A 352 4.76 -13.29 -3.41
CA GLY A 352 3.69 -13.51 -4.38
C GLY A 352 3.15 -12.20 -4.96
N ILE A 353 2.89 -12.20 -6.26
CA ILE A 353 2.23 -11.13 -6.99
C ILE A 353 1.09 -11.70 -7.83
N CYS A 354 -0.07 -11.03 -7.84
CA CYS A 354 -1.22 -11.39 -8.64
C CYS A 354 -1.69 -10.20 -9.47
N LEU A 355 -1.39 -10.24 -10.77
CA LEU A 355 -1.77 -9.27 -11.78
C LEU A 355 -3.08 -9.67 -12.47
N PRO A 356 -3.93 -8.71 -12.88
CA PRO A 356 -5.02 -8.99 -13.81
C PRO A 356 -4.46 -9.53 -15.13
N GLN A 357 -4.96 -10.67 -15.59
CA GLN A 357 -4.40 -11.31 -16.79
C GLN A 357 -4.45 -10.40 -18.03
N GLN A 358 -5.45 -9.52 -18.10
CA GLN A 358 -5.61 -8.59 -19.20
C GLN A 358 -4.52 -7.50 -19.28
N SER A 359 -3.80 -7.21 -18.19
CA SER A 359 -2.71 -6.23 -18.18
C SER A 359 -1.35 -6.85 -18.50
N VAL A 360 -1.20 -8.18 -18.36
CA VAL A 360 0.06 -8.88 -18.65
C VAL A 360 0.29 -8.92 -20.17
N VAL A 361 1.39 -8.32 -20.63
CA VAL A 361 1.84 -8.39 -22.02
C VAL A 361 2.72 -9.63 -22.22
N SER A 362 3.68 -9.82 -21.33
CA SER A 362 4.52 -11.02 -21.30
C SER A 362 5.05 -11.29 -19.90
N GLU A 363 5.20 -12.56 -19.58
CA GLU A 363 5.96 -13.03 -18.41
C GLU A 363 7.38 -13.37 -18.86
N TRP A 364 8.38 -12.80 -18.21
CA TRP A 364 9.78 -13.03 -18.56
C TRP A 364 10.36 -14.24 -17.83
N PRO A 365 11.31 -14.97 -18.42
CA PRO A 365 12.15 -15.90 -17.68
C PRO A 365 12.78 -15.19 -16.48
N ALA A 366 12.98 -15.92 -15.38
CA ALA A 366 13.70 -15.39 -14.23
C ALA A 366 15.13 -14.98 -14.65
N ASP A 367 15.56 -13.79 -14.26
CA ASP A 367 16.96 -13.37 -14.34
C ASP A 367 17.63 -13.50 -12.96
N SER A 368 18.85 -12.97 -12.79
CA SER A 368 19.55 -13.05 -11.50
C SER A 368 18.86 -12.30 -10.37
N ASP A 369 17.99 -11.34 -10.70
CA ASP A 369 17.47 -10.33 -9.80
C ASP A 369 15.96 -10.44 -9.65
N ASN A 370 15.24 -10.95 -10.65
CA ASN A 370 13.80 -10.78 -10.78
C ASN A 370 13.07 -11.95 -11.45
N TYR A 371 11.83 -12.15 -10.99
CA TYR A 371 10.73 -12.83 -11.65
C TYR A 371 9.78 -11.77 -12.23
N GLY A 372 10.06 -11.28 -13.44
CA GLY A 372 9.44 -10.07 -14.00
C GLY A 372 8.32 -10.29 -15.02
N PHE A 373 7.49 -9.25 -15.18
CA PHE A 373 6.46 -9.10 -16.21
C PHE A 373 6.64 -7.79 -16.96
N GLU A 374 6.34 -7.82 -18.26
CA GLU A 374 5.91 -6.64 -19.00
C GLU A 374 4.40 -6.49 -18.81
N ILE A 375 3.96 -5.30 -18.44
CA ILE A 375 2.54 -4.98 -18.27
C ILE A 375 2.15 -3.73 -19.06
N SER A 376 0.87 -3.69 -19.44
CA SER A 376 0.23 -2.55 -20.09
C SER A 376 -1.05 -2.19 -19.35
N MET A 377 -1.30 -0.90 -19.18
CA MET A 377 -2.55 -0.39 -18.62
C MET A 377 -3.56 -0.21 -19.75
N ARG A 378 -4.77 -0.77 -19.59
CA ARG A 378 -5.87 -0.63 -20.57
C ARG A 378 -6.73 0.62 -20.35
N GLY A 379 -6.38 1.43 -19.37
CA GLY A 379 -7.10 2.63 -18.93
C GLY A 379 -6.23 3.41 -17.96
N ALA A 380 -6.83 4.37 -17.28
CA ALA A 380 -6.14 5.21 -16.30
C ALA A 380 -5.85 4.50 -14.97
N HIS A 381 -6.30 3.25 -14.80
CA HIS A 381 -6.21 2.51 -13.54
C HIS A 381 -5.81 1.04 -13.77
N LEU A 382 -4.94 0.55 -12.92
CA LEU A 382 -4.55 -0.85 -12.78
C LEU A 382 -4.55 -1.20 -11.30
N CYS A 383 -5.23 -2.28 -10.93
CA CYS A 383 -5.17 -2.86 -9.60
C CYS A 383 -4.48 -4.22 -9.67
N TYR A 384 -3.49 -4.45 -8.81
CA TYR A 384 -2.88 -5.76 -8.60
C TYR A 384 -2.65 -5.98 -7.11
N HIS A 385 -2.27 -7.20 -6.74
CA HIS A 385 -2.08 -7.55 -5.34
C HIS A 385 -0.70 -8.16 -5.12
N ILE A 386 -0.14 -7.91 -3.93
CA ILE A 386 1.12 -8.47 -3.47
C ILE A 386 0.92 -9.13 -2.12
N THR A 387 1.71 -10.16 -1.82
CA THR A 387 1.65 -10.87 -0.54
C THR A 387 3.00 -11.50 -0.22
N PHE A 388 3.33 -11.64 1.05
CA PHE A 388 4.50 -12.40 1.49
C PHE A 388 4.24 -13.20 2.76
N GLY A 389 5.12 -14.17 3.00
CA GLY A 389 5.23 -14.87 4.27
C GLY A 389 6.70 -15.09 4.62
N SER A 390 6.98 -15.15 5.92
CA SER A 390 8.30 -15.50 6.46
C SER A 390 8.26 -16.88 7.09
N ASP A 391 9.31 -17.67 6.89
CA ASP A 391 9.49 -18.98 7.55
C ASP A 391 9.66 -18.85 9.08
N ASN A 392 9.90 -17.64 9.58
CA ASN A 392 9.97 -17.35 11.02
C ASN A 392 8.58 -17.26 11.70
N GLU A 393 7.49 -17.16 10.93
CA GLU A 393 6.13 -16.98 11.46
C GLU A 393 5.60 -18.26 12.12
N ASP A 394 5.11 -18.20 13.37
CA ASP A 394 4.44 -19.35 14.01
C ASP A 394 3.00 -19.60 13.50
N PHE A 395 2.53 -18.72 12.62
CA PHE A 395 1.19 -18.71 12.04
C PHE A 395 1.21 -18.80 10.50
N GLY A 396 2.41 -18.96 9.92
CA GLY A 396 2.68 -18.80 8.49
C GLY A 396 2.85 -20.10 7.73
N TYR A 397 3.73 -20.05 6.74
CA TYR A 397 4.05 -21.15 5.83
C TYR A 397 5.51 -21.53 6.04
N HIS A 398 5.83 -22.82 5.89
CA HIS A 398 7.18 -23.35 6.16
C HIS A 398 7.71 -24.22 5.01
N SER A 399 7.06 -24.16 3.85
CA SER A 399 7.46 -24.89 2.67
C SER A 399 6.97 -24.19 1.40
N ALA A 400 7.67 -24.43 0.30
CA ALA A 400 7.24 -23.95 -1.01
C ALA A 400 5.86 -24.52 -1.39
N ASP A 401 5.55 -25.77 -1.05
CA ASP A 401 4.27 -26.40 -1.36
C ASP A 401 3.10 -25.72 -0.63
N ASP A 402 3.26 -25.45 0.67
CA ASP A 402 2.24 -24.75 1.46
C ASP A 402 2.05 -23.31 0.97
N TRP A 403 3.17 -22.61 0.70
CA TRP A 403 3.13 -21.25 0.15
C TRP A 403 2.42 -21.20 -1.20
N PHE A 404 2.74 -22.12 -2.11
CA PHE A 404 2.14 -22.14 -3.44
C PHE A 404 0.68 -22.59 -3.41
N GLU A 405 0.27 -23.44 -2.47
CA GLU A 405 -1.15 -23.73 -2.27
C GLU A 405 -1.91 -22.51 -1.75
N TYR A 406 -1.34 -21.74 -0.83
CA TYR A 406 -1.89 -20.45 -0.44
C TYR A 406 -2.03 -19.51 -1.63
N LEU A 407 -0.99 -19.33 -2.46
CA LEU A 407 -1.07 -18.46 -3.64
C LEU A 407 -2.18 -18.88 -4.61
N ARG A 408 -2.38 -20.18 -4.81
CA ARG A 408 -3.48 -20.71 -5.64
C ARG A 408 -4.84 -20.36 -5.04
N GLN A 409 -5.01 -20.51 -3.72
CA GLN A 409 -6.25 -20.17 -3.04
C GLN A 409 -6.50 -18.65 -3.07
N TRP A 410 -5.48 -17.85 -2.75
CA TRP A 410 -5.52 -16.39 -2.78
C TRP A 410 -5.94 -15.84 -4.15
N LYS A 411 -5.38 -16.36 -5.25
CA LYS A 411 -5.84 -15.97 -6.59
C LYS A 411 -7.32 -16.29 -6.83
N ARG A 412 -7.82 -17.45 -6.38
CA ARG A 412 -9.25 -17.77 -6.51
C ARG A 412 -10.11 -16.75 -5.77
N GLU A 413 -9.64 -16.26 -4.62
CA GLU A 413 -10.35 -15.24 -3.86
C GLU A 413 -10.44 -13.90 -4.59
N ILE A 414 -9.33 -13.47 -5.20
CA ILE A 414 -9.24 -12.27 -6.04
C ILE A 414 -10.13 -12.41 -7.29
N ASP A 415 -10.05 -13.54 -7.99
CA ASP A 415 -10.80 -13.76 -9.25
C ASP A 415 -12.32 -13.92 -9.03
N THR A 416 -12.78 -14.13 -7.79
CA THR A 416 -14.21 -14.38 -7.47
C THR A 416 -14.74 -13.48 -6.35
N PRO A 417 -14.59 -12.16 -6.42
CA PRO A 417 -14.80 -11.25 -5.29
C PRO A 417 -16.20 -11.36 -4.68
N ALA A 418 -16.31 -11.00 -3.40
CA ALA A 418 -17.62 -10.80 -2.77
C ALA A 418 -18.41 -9.72 -3.52
N ARG A 419 -19.73 -9.82 -3.48
CA ARG A 419 -20.64 -8.89 -4.16
C ARG A 419 -21.28 -7.98 -3.13
N MET A 420 -21.24 -6.68 -3.37
CA MET A 420 -21.91 -5.68 -2.54
C MET A 420 -23.09 -5.09 -3.31
N THR A 421 -24.23 -4.93 -2.63
CA THR A 421 -25.40 -4.19 -3.12
C THR A 421 -25.82 -3.17 -2.07
N ILE A 422 -26.10 -1.93 -2.49
CA ILE A 422 -26.65 -0.88 -1.62
C ILE A 422 -28.11 -0.65 -2.02
N HIS A 423 -29.01 -0.59 -1.03
CA HIS A 423 -30.47 -0.47 -1.21
C HIS A 423 -31.03 0.88 -0.78
#